data_AF-A0A4V3SDV9-F1
#
_entry.id   AF-A0A4V3SDV9-F1
#
_cell.length_a   1.000
_cell.length_b   1.000
_cell.length_c   1.000
_cell.angle_alpha   90.00
_cell.angle_beta   90.00
_cell.angle_gamma   90.00
#
_symmetry.space_group_name_H-M   'P 1'
#
loop_
_entity.id
_entity.type
_entity.pdbx_description
1 polymer ?
#
loop_
_entity_poly.entity_id
_entity_poly.type
_entity_poly.pdbx_seq_one_letter_code
_entity_poly.pdbx_strand_id
1 'polypeptide(L)'
;MGVCSVRNHPALLNIISTGSYDECLRVWDLRMVRTSATSNLAAPSTPLSSCTVGGGVWRHKWSPSGDWILVAAMSAGFATAKLISPTVTDALKGDCLTVSIHPAGRFRSSAQLAYGIDWVEQPTSQASTRRWTVGTCSFYDNRIDFSQLIVTPT
;
A
#
# COMPACT_ATOMS: atom_id res chain seq x y z
N MET A 1 11.25 -14.73 3.57
CA MET A 1 11.07 -13.91 2.34
C MET A 1 11.43 -12.47 2.65
N GLY A 2 12.03 -11.74 1.71
CA GLY A 2 12.60 -10.40 1.95
C GLY A 2 11.62 -9.25 1.71
N VAL A 3 11.85 -8.14 2.41
CA VAL A 3 11.17 -6.85 2.15
C VAL A 3 11.77 -6.23 0.89
N CYS A 4 10.90 -5.81 -0.04
CA CYS A 4 11.30 -5.23 -1.33
C CYS A 4 11.12 -3.70 -1.35
N SER A 5 10.19 -3.19 -0.55
CA SER A 5 9.82 -1.77 -0.57
C SER A 5 9.32 -1.31 0.78
N VAL A 6 9.62 -0.05 1.13
CA VAL A 6 9.19 0.63 2.36
C VAL A 6 8.72 2.03 2.01
N ARG A 7 7.56 2.46 2.52
CA ARG A 7 6.99 3.80 2.29
C ARG A 7 6.31 4.36 3.54
N ASN A 8 6.63 5.60 3.87
CA ASN A 8 5.93 6.38 4.90
C ASN A 8 4.53 6.76 4.42
N HIS A 9 3.57 6.78 5.31
CA HIS A 9 2.28 7.42 5.04
C HIS A 9 2.48 8.93 4.85
N PRO A 10 1.82 9.58 3.87
CA PRO A 10 2.07 10.99 3.56
C PRO A 10 1.67 11.96 4.69
N ALA A 11 0.67 11.61 5.51
CA ALA A 11 0.14 12.48 6.57
C ALA A 11 0.32 11.95 8.00
N LEU A 12 0.74 10.70 8.19
CA LEU A 12 0.76 10.04 9.50
C LEU A 12 2.19 9.63 9.84
N LEU A 13 2.83 10.39 10.74
CA LEU A 13 4.27 10.32 10.99
C LEU A 13 4.80 8.94 11.41
N ASN A 14 4.01 8.19 12.18
CA ASN A 14 4.41 6.89 12.71
C ASN A 14 3.94 5.72 11.86
N ILE A 15 3.25 5.98 10.75
CA ILE A 15 2.69 4.92 9.91
C ILE A 15 3.60 4.69 8.70
N ILE A 16 4.02 3.45 8.55
CA ILE A 16 4.75 2.99 7.36
C ILE A 16 4.03 1.81 6.72
N SER A 17 4.40 1.51 5.49
CA SER A 17 3.97 0.32 4.78
C SER A 17 5.15 -0.40 4.16
N THR A 18 5.07 -1.72 4.09
CA THR A 18 6.09 -2.55 3.46
C THR A 18 5.48 -3.47 2.42
N GLY A 19 6.21 -3.64 1.32
CA GLY A 19 5.97 -4.67 0.33
C GLY A 19 7.02 -5.76 0.43
N SER A 20 6.62 -7.03 0.28
CA SER A 20 7.49 -8.18 0.45
C SER A 20 7.30 -9.23 -0.65
N TYR A 21 8.30 -10.08 -0.82
CA TYR A 21 8.28 -11.22 -1.74
C TYR A 21 7.20 -12.25 -1.42
N ASP A 22 6.71 -12.31 -0.18
CA ASP A 22 5.59 -13.16 0.24
C ASP A 22 4.21 -12.62 -0.17
N GLU A 23 4.16 -11.77 -1.20
CA GLU A 23 2.96 -11.20 -1.80
C GLU A 23 2.14 -10.28 -0.91
N CYS A 24 2.61 -10.01 0.30
CA CYS A 24 1.91 -9.21 1.28
C CYS A 24 2.36 -7.75 1.23
N LEU A 25 1.36 -6.88 1.11
CA LEU A 25 1.44 -5.48 1.50
C LEU A 25 1.06 -5.38 2.98
N ARG A 26 1.84 -4.64 3.78
CA ARG A 26 1.63 -4.50 5.22
C ARG A 26 1.66 -3.04 5.64
N VAL A 27 0.88 -2.68 6.64
CA VAL A 27 0.91 -1.37 7.31
C VAL A 27 1.35 -1.57 8.76
N TRP A 28 2.18 -0.66 9.25
CA TRP A 28 2.79 -0.73 10.57
C TRP A 28 2.67 0.60 11.27
N ASP A 29 2.50 0.57 12.59
CA ASP A 29 2.76 1.70 13.47
C ASP A 29 4.12 1.51 14.13
N LEU A 30 5.05 2.43 13.87
CA LEU A 30 6.40 2.39 14.42
C LEU A 30 6.41 2.45 15.95
N ARG A 31 5.35 2.98 16.59
CA ARG A 31 5.20 3.02 18.05
C ARG A 31 4.87 1.65 18.65
N MET A 32 4.34 0.73 17.84
CA MET A 32 3.95 -0.62 18.26
C MET A 32 5.02 -1.67 17.97
N VAL A 33 6.17 -1.26 17.41
CA VAL A 33 7.31 -2.13 17.18
C VAL A 33 7.94 -2.50 18.52
N ARG A 34 7.92 -3.79 18.87
CA ARG A 34 8.55 -4.27 20.10
C ARG A 34 10.05 -4.44 19.87
N THR A 35 10.87 -3.84 20.73
CA THR A 35 12.32 -4.03 20.71
C THR A 35 12.68 -5.39 21.30
N SER A 36 13.53 -6.16 20.60
CA SER A 36 13.91 -7.53 20.96
C SER A 36 14.87 -7.63 22.16
N ALA A 37 15.01 -6.57 22.97
CA ALA A 37 16.07 -6.45 23.97
C ALA A 37 15.75 -7.12 25.32
N THR A 38 14.51 -7.57 25.54
CA THR A 38 14.11 -8.17 26.81
C THR A 38 13.32 -9.45 26.62
N SER A 39 13.98 -10.56 27.01
CA SER A 39 13.46 -11.90 27.30
C SER A 39 13.23 -12.86 26.13
N ASN A 40 13.74 -14.07 26.36
CA ASN A 40 13.58 -15.27 25.55
C ASN A 40 12.08 -15.50 25.26
N LEU A 41 11.73 -15.64 23.98
CA LEU A 41 10.39 -15.63 23.37
C LEU A 41 9.84 -14.22 23.04
N ALA A 42 10.63 -13.40 22.34
CA ALA A 42 10.14 -12.15 21.76
C ALA A 42 9.11 -12.44 20.65
N ALA A 43 7.82 -12.26 20.97
CA ALA A 43 6.77 -12.32 19.96
C ALA A 43 7.03 -11.25 18.88
N PRO A 44 6.94 -11.59 17.59
CA PRO A 44 7.27 -10.68 16.50
C PRO A 44 6.38 -9.43 16.52
N SER A 45 6.93 -8.31 16.03
CA SER A 45 6.13 -7.13 15.77
C SER A 45 5.05 -7.47 14.75
N THR A 46 3.80 -7.14 15.06
CA THR A 46 2.64 -7.45 14.22
C THR A 46 2.25 -6.22 13.41
N PRO A 47 2.01 -6.34 12.09
CA PRO A 47 1.47 -5.24 11.31
C PRO A 47 0.08 -4.85 11.81
N LEU A 48 -0.30 -3.58 11.67
CA LEU A 48 -1.67 -3.11 11.89
C LEU A 48 -2.64 -3.80 10.92
N SER A 49 -2.20 -3.99 9.68
CA SER A 49 -2.97 -4.67 8.64
C SER A 49 -2.07 -5.25 7.58
N SER A 50 -2.58 -6.27 6.89
CA SER A 50 -1.94 -6.86 5.74
C SER A 50 -2.96 -7.36 4.73
N CYS A 51 -2.63 -7.26 3.44
CA CYS A 51 -3.38 -7.91 2.38
C CYS A 51 -2.44 -8.51 1.34
N THR A 52 -2.88 -9.56 0.67
CA THR A 52 -2.14 -10.17 -0.44
C THR A 52 -2.51 -9.49 -1.75
N VAL A 53 -1.50 -9.28 -2.60
CA VAL A 53 -1.68 -8.76 -3.97
C VAL A 53 -1.24 -9.77 -5.02
N GLY A 54 -1.21 -11.07 -4.67
CA GLY A 54 -1.06 -12.22 -5.59
C GLY A 54 0.29 -12.34 -6.31
N GLY A 55 1.27 -11.53 -5.91
CA GLY A 55 2.63 -11.55 -6.44
C GLY A 55 3.53 -10.66 -5.58
N GLY A 56 4.84 -10.89 -5.64
CA GLY A 56 5.81 -10.17 -4.79
C GLY A 56 5.72 -8.64 -4.94
N VAL A 57 5.58 -7.92 -3.84
CA VAL A 57 5.32 -6.47 -3.82
C VAL A 57 6.63 -5.70 -3.98
N TRP A 58 7.08 -5.54 -5.23
CA TRP A 58 8.37 -4.92 -5.54
C TRP A 58 8.38 -3.41 -5.34
N ARG A 59 7.27 -2.75 -5.64
CA ARG A 59 7.12 -1.31 -5.45
C ARG A 59 5.68 -0.99 -5.07
N HIS A 60 5.52 -0.15 -4.06
CA HIS A 60 4.25 0.49 -3.75
C HIS A 60 4.42 2.00 -3.53
N LYS A 61 3.32 2.76 -3.66
CA LYS A 61 3.28 4.21 -3.42
C LYS A 61 1.90 4.61 -2.88
N TRP A 62 1.87 5.44 -1.84
CA TRP A 62 0.65 6.06 -1.31
C TRP A 62 0.14 7.17 -2.23
N SER A 63 -1.18 7.38 -2.23
CA SER A 63 -1.78 8.56 -2.85
C SER A 63 -1.40 9.78 -2.03
N PRO A 64 -1.43 11.00 -2.60
CA PRO A 64 -1.20 12.22 -1.82
C PRO A 64 -2.09 12.32 -0.57
N SER A 65 -3.34 11.85 -0.65
CA SER A 65 -4.27 11.80 0.48
C SER A 65 -3.97 10.73 1.52
N GLY A 66 -3.20 9.69 1.18
CA GLY A 66 -2.93 8.54 2.05
C GLY A 66 -4.02 7.45 2.05
N ASP A 67 -5.15 7.65 1.38
CA ASP A 67 -6.26 6.67 1.41
C ASP A 67 -6.07 5.49 0.45
N TRP A 68 -5.14 5.60 -0.50
CA TRP A 68 -4.92 4.61 -1.54
C TRP A 68 -3.45 4.25 -1.67
N ILE A 69 -3.19 3.01 -2.10
CA ILE A 69 -1.86 2.50 -2.37
C ILE A 69 -1.86 1.87 -3.77
N LEU A 70 -0.95 2.33 -4.63
CA LEU A 70 -0.65 1.71 -5.91
C LEU A 70 0.47 0.69 -5.71
N VAL A 71 0.39 -0.44 -6.42
CA VAL A 71 1.30 -1.56 -6.27
C VAL A 71 1.75 -2.12 -7.62
N ALA A 72 3.06 -2.36 -7.77
CA ALA A 72 3.64 -3.26 -8.76
C ALA A 72 3.91 -4.62 -8.09
N ALA A 73 3.16 -5.64 -8.50
CA ALA A 73 3.30 -7.00 -8.03
C ALA A 73 4.03 -7.82 -9.11
N MET A 74 5.27 -8.22 -8.81
CA MET A 74 6.24 -8.82 -9.73
C MET A 74 5.62 -9.79 -10.75
N SER A 75 4.83 -10.74 -10.27
CA SER A 75 4.24 -11.82 -11.07
C SER A 75 2.73 -11.66 -11.34
N ALA A 76 2.12 -10.55 -10.91
CA ALA A 76 0.68 -10.37 -10.93
C ALA A 76 0.22 -9.00 -11.48
N GLY A 77 1.10 -8.30 -12.18
CA GLY A 77 0.81 -7.01 -12.78
C GLY A 77 0.74 -5.89 -11.74
N PHE A 78 -0.30 -5.06 -11.84
CA PHE A 78 -0.48 -3.91 -10.97
C PHE A 78 -1.78 -4.02 -10.18
N ALA A 79 -1.79 -3.45 -8.98
CA ALA A 79 -2.93 -3.48 -8.10
C ALA A 79 -3.10 -2.14 -7.37
N THR A 80 -4.30 -1.94 -6.85
CA THR A 80 -4.60 -0.85 -5.92
C THR A 80 -5.12 -1.45 -4.63
N ALA A 81 -4.69 -0.92 -3.49
CA ALA A 81 -5.27 -1.19 -2.19
C ALA A 81 -5.84 0.11 -1.60
N LYS A 82 -6.93 -0.01 -0.85
CA LYS A 82 -7.57 1.10 -0.15
C LYS A 82 -7.29 0.99 1.34
N LEU A 83 -6.85 2.08 1.94
CA LEU A 83 -6.85 2.27 3.37
C LEU A 83 -8.30 2.52 3.80
N ILE A 84 -8.82 1.63 4.62
CA ILE A 84 -10.06 1.86 5.35
C ILE A 84 -9.64 2.27 6.75
N SER A 85 -9.71 3.57 7.00
CA SER A 85 -9.53 4.13 8.34
C SER A 85 -10.72 3.67 9.19
N PRO A 86 -10.50 2.88 10.25
CA PRO A 86 -11.50 2.59 11.25
C PRO A 86 -11.51 3.69 12.30
N THR A 87 -12.64 3.76 12.98
CA THR A 87 -12.98 4.64 14.07
C THR A 87 -11.92 4.64 15.17
N VAL A 88 -11.65 5.81 15.77
CA VAL A 88 -10.94 5.90 17.06
C VAL A 88 -11.77 5.10 18.07
N THR A 89 -11.35 3.88 18.37
CA THR A 89 -11.96 3.12 19.46
C THR A 89 -11.31 3.55 20.75
N ASP A 90 -12.14 4.06 21.66
CA ASP A 90 -11.76 4.49 23.00
C ASP A 90 -11.36 3.25 23.82
N ALA A 91 -10.13 2.78 23.62
CA ALA A 91 -9.61 1.61 24.30
C ALA A 91 -8.97 2.00 25.65
N LEU A 92 -9.56 2.95 26.38
CA LEU A 92 -9.28 3.31 27.79
C LEU A 92 -7.81 3.61 28.20
N LYS A 93 -6.80 3.52 27.31
CA LYS A 93 -5.36 3.47 27.64
C LYS A 93 -4.41 3.89 26.50
N GLY A 94 -4.82 4.81 25.64
CA GLY A 94 -3.97 5.42 24.60
C GLY A 94 -4.44 5.09 23.19
N ASP A 95 -4.42 6.11 22.33
CA ASP A 95 -4.97 6.08 20.97
C ASP A 95 -4.34 4.98 20.11
N CYS A 96 -5.05 3.88 19.95
CA CYS A 96 -4.69 2.80 19.03
C CYS A 96 -5.39 3.06 17.69
N LEU A 97 -4.62 3.51 16.69
CA LEU A 97 -5.07 3.58 15.31
C LEU A 97 -5.23 2.14 14.82
N THR A 98 -6.47 1.66 14.77
CA THR A 98 -6.77 0.52 13.92
C THR A 98 -6.68 1.01 12.48
N VAL A 99 -6.20 0.18 11.55
CA VAL A 99 -6.12 0.51 10.13
C VAL A 99 -6.41 -0.79 9.40
N SER A 100 -7.21 -0.80 8.34
CA SER A 100 -7.30 -1.96 7.45
C SER A 100 -6.97 -1.60 6.01
N ILE A 101 -6.24 -2.48 5.32
CA ILE A 101 -5.99 -2.35 3.89
C ILE A 101 -6.73 -3.45 3.13
N HIS A 102 -7.43 -3.07 2.07
CA HIS A 102 -8.19 -4.00 1.24
C HIS A 102 -7.77 -3.88 -0.22
N PRO A 103 -7.52 -4.99 -0.94
CA PRO A 103 -7.36 -4.96 -2.39
C PRO A 103 -8.61 -4.36 -3.03
N ALA A 104 -8.43 -3.34 -3.85
CA ALA A 104 -9.50 -2.62 -4.50
C ALA A 104 -9.62 -2.92 -6.00
N GLY A 105 -8.53 -3.39 -6.62
CA GLY A 105 -8.52 -3.69 -8.04
C GLY A 105 -7.16 -4.16 -8.55
N ARG A 106 -7.16 -4.77 -9.73
CA ARG A 106 -5.97 -5.22 -10.46
C ARG A 106 -6.07 -4.83 -11.91
N PHE A 107 -4.94 -4.56 -12.54
CA PHE A 107 -4.86 -4.21 -13.95
C PHE A 107 -3.52 -4.64 -14.55
N ARG A 108 -3.53 -4.89 -15.87
CA ARG A 108 -2.42 -5.48 -16.63
C ARG A 108 -1.79 -6.71 -15.95
N SER A 109 -2.63 -7.68 -15.56
CA SER A 109 -2.18 -8.93 -14.93
C SER A 109 -1.22 -9.76 -15.80
N SER A 110 -1.16 -9.50 -17.11
CA SER A 110 -0.26 -10.13 -18.07
C SER A 110 1.14 -9.49 -18.16
N ALA A 111 1.36 -8.36 -17.47
CA ALA A 111 2.63 -7.63 -17.53
C ALA A 111 3.81 -8.51 -17.09
N GLN A 112 4.83 -8.61 -17.94
CA GLN A 112 5.96 -9.50 -17.68
C GLN A 112 6.96 -8.80 -16.74
N LEU A 113 6.91 -9.14 -15.44
CA LEU A 113 7.71 -8.50 -14.40
C LEU A 113 7.33 -7.02 -14.15
N ALA A 114 6.20 -6.81 -13.48
CA ALA A 114 5.78 -5.47 -13.06
C ALA A 114 6.78 -4.88 -12.06
N TYR A 115 7.31 -3.68 -12.35
CA TYR A 115 8.45 -3.12 -11.62
C TYR A 115 8.23 -1.69 -11.15
N GLY A 116 7.86 -0.80 -12.07
CA GLY A 116 7.74 0.62 -11.79
C GLY A 116 6.29 1.06 -11.70
N ILE A 117 6.03 1.94 -10.75
CA ILE A 117 4.77 2.64 -10.59
C ILE A 117 5.03 4.07 -10.13
N ASP A 118 4.19 4.98 -10.61
CA ASP A 118 3.98 6.29 -10.05
C ASP A 118 2.56 6.76 -10.34
N TRP A 119 2.07 7.73 -9.58
CA TRP A 119 0.82 8.43 -9.87
C TRP A 119 0.88 9.89 -9.47
N VAL A 120 0.08 10.69 -10.17
CA VAL A 120 -0.15 12.10 -9.87
C VAL A 120 -1.65 12.36 -9.83
N GLU A 121 -2.09 13.09 -8.82
CA GLU A 121 -3.49 13.51 -8.69
C GLU A 121 -3.80 14.57 -9.73
N GLN A 122 -4.91 14.38 -10.43
CA GLN A 122 -5.37 15.28 -11.47
C GLN A 122 -6.37 16.28 -10.88
N PRO A 123 -6.31 17.56 -11.28
CA PRO A 123 -7.35 18.52 -10.93
C PRO A 123 -8.72 18.02 -11.39
N THR A 124 -9.71 18.13 -10.52
CA THR A 124 -11.10 17.74 -10.81
C THR A 124 -12.03 18.91 -10.50
N SER A 125 -12.98 19.17 -11.37
CA SER A 125 -14.05 20.15 -11.14
C SER A 125 -15.17 19.59 -10.24
N GLN A 126 -15.23 18.27 -10.08
CA GLN A 126 -16.21 17.60 -9.23
C GLN A 126 -15.53 17.12 -7.94
N ALA A 127 -15.93 17.72 -6.82
CA ALA A 127 -15.34 17.47 -5.50
C ALA A 127 -15.41 15.99 -5.04
N SER A 128 -16.35 15.22 -5.56
CA SER A 128 -16.59 13.84 -5.15
C SER A 128 -15.78 12.79 -5.94
N THR A 129 -15.26 13.14 -7.12
CA THR A 129 -14.55 12.17 -7.98
C THR A 129 -13.06 12.41 -7.91
N ARG A 130 -12.30 11.41 -7.46
CA ARG A 130 -10.84 11.45 -7.51
C ARG A 130 -10.32 10.78 -8.77
N ARG A 131 -9.31 11.42 -9.37
CA ARG A 131 -8.71 11.00 -10.62
C ARG A 131 -7.20 11.08 -10.51
N TRP A 132 -6.54 10.01 -10.92
CA TRP A 132 -5.08 9.97 -10.99
C TRP A 132 -4.62 9.57 -12.38
N THR A 133 -3.55 10.20 -12.85
CA THR A 133 -2.75 9.63 -13.93
C THR A 133 -1.75 8.68 -13.30
N VAL A 134 -1.75 7.44 -13.77
CA VAL A 134 -0.90 6.36 -13.28
C VAL A 134 0.11 6.02 -14.36
N GLY A 135 1.39 6.09 -14.02
CA GLY A 135 2.48 5.54 -14.82
C GLY A 135 2.87 4.16 -14.30
N THR A 136 2.96 3.19 -15.19
CA THR A 136 3.41 1.82 -14.87
C THR A 136 4.50 1.38 -15.83
N CYS A 137 5.43 0.56 -15.39
CA CYS A 137 6.38 -0.09 -16.29
C CYS A 137 6.61 -1.56 -15.92
N SER A 138 6.82 -2.35 -16.96
CA SER A 138 7.23 -3.75 -16.87
C SER A 138 8.59 -3.91 -17.51
N PHE A 139 9.43 -4.72 -16.88
CA PHE A 139 10.81 -4.92 -17.31
C PHE A 139 10.89 -5.68 -18.63
N TYR A 140 10.24 -6.84 -18.74
CA TYR A 140 10.34 -7.65 -19.96
C TYR A 140 9.41 -7.19 -21.08
N ASP A 141 8.34 -6.45 -20.78
CA ASP A 141 7.54 -5.79 -21.82
C ASP A 141 8.32 -4.64 -22.48
N ASN A 142 9.43 -4.17 -21.89
CA ASN A 142 10.19 -3.00 -22.32
C ASN A 142 9.29 -1.76 -22.54
N ARG A 143 8.27 -1.58 -21.67
CA ARG A 143 7.18 -0.63 -21.90
C ARG A 143 6.83 0.17 -20.65
N ILE A 144 6.54 1.45 -20.87
CA ILE A 144 5.89 2.35 -19.92
C ILE A 144 4.47 2.62 -20.43
N ASP A 145 3.49 2.46 -19.56
CA ASP A 145 2.09 2.75 -19.83
C ASP A 145 1.58 3.86 -18.92
N PHE A 146 0.86 4.81 -19.49
CA PHE A 146 0.11 5.82 -18.76
C PHE A 146 -1.38 5.50 -18.86
N SER A 147 -2.03 5.37 -17.71
CA SER A 147 -3.46 5.10 -17.60
C SER A 147 -4.12 6.08 -16.65
N GLN A 148 -5.45 6.15 -16.70
CA GLN A 148 -6.23 6.95 -15.76
C GLN A 148 -6.92 6.02 -14.75
N LEU A 149 -6.70 6.28 -13.48
CA LEU A 149 -7.43 5.64 -12.40
C LEU A 149 -8.53 6.60 -11.93
N ILE A 150 -9.78 6.14 -11.97
CA ILE A 150 -10.95 6.90 -11.54
C ILE A 150 -11.55 6.16 -10.35
N VAL A 151 -11.71 6.85 -9.24
CA VAL A 151 -12.45 6.35 -8.09
C VAL A 151 -13.70 7.19 -7.93
N THR A 152 -14.84 6.54 -8.09
CA THR A 152 -16.15 7.11 -7.80
C THR A 152 -16.48 6.92 -6.31
N PRO A 153 -17.16 7.88 -5.67
CA PRO A 153 -17.72 7.64 -4.35
C PRO A 153 -18.65 6.44 -4.39
N THR A 154 -18.59 5.62 -3.33
CA THR A 154 -19.61 4.61 -3.00
C THR A 154 -20.78 5.27 -2.30
#